data_AF-A0A7Y8K2A7-F1
#
_entry.id   AF-A0A7Y8K2A7-F1
#
_cell.length_a   1.000
_cell.length_b   1.000
_cell.length_c   1.000
_cell.angle_alpha   90.00
_cell.angle_beta   90.00
_cell.angle_gamma   90.00
#
_symmetry.space_group_name_H-M   'P 1'
#
loop_
_entity.id
_entity.type
_entity.pdbx_description
1 polymer ?
#
loop_
_entity_poly.entity_id
_entity_poly.type
_entity_poly.pdbx_seq_one_letter_code
_entity_poly.pdbx_strand_id
1 'polypeptide(L)'
;MEHVDPTVFRLAIFVLAIFVGYYVVWSVTPALHTPLMAVTNAISSVIVVGGLIAAAALSPEAAGPNAWIAKGAGVAAVTLASVNIFGGFMVTRRMLAMYKKKERPKAS
;
A
#
# COMPACT_ATOMS: atom_id res chain seq x y z
N MET A 1 -11.27 -4.80 -32.89
CA MET A 1 -10.63 -3.84 -31.97
C MET A 1 -9.17 -4.21 -31.92
N GLU A 2 -8.27 -3.33 -32.35
CA GLU A 2 -6.83 -3.60 -32.31
C GLU A 2 -6.43 -4.02 -30.89
N HIS A 3 -5.80 -5.19 -30.77
CA HIS A 3 -5.20 -5.62 -29.52
C HIS A 3 -3.99 -4.71 -29.27
N VAL A 4 -4.21 -3.67 -28.46
CA VAL A 4 -3.11 -2.88 -27.92
C VAL A 4 -2.22 -3.83 -27.13
N ASP A 5 -0.91 -3.82 -27.39
CA ASP A 5 0.04 -4.70 -26.71
C ASP A 5 -0.13 -4.58 -25.17
N PRO A 6 -0.26 -5.70 -24.43
CA PRO A 6 -0.50 -5.65 -22.98
C PRO A 6 0.58 -4.89 -22.21
N THR A 7 1.82 -4.88 -22.70
CA THR A 7 2.94 -4.14 -22.10
C THR A 7 2.75 -2.65 -22.33
N VAL A 8 2.42 -2.25 -23.56
CA VAL A 8 2.14 -0.84 -23.89
C VAL A 8 0.95 -0.32 -23.07
N PHE A 9 -0.10 -1.12 -22.92
CA PHE A 9 -1.27 -0.78 -22.10
C PHE A 9 -0.90 -0.60 -20.61
N ARG A 10 -0.14 -1.53 -20.02
CA ARG A 10 0.32 -1.43 -18.61
C ARG A 10 1.27 -0.25 -18.41
N LEU A 11 2.15 0.02 -19.38
CA LEU A 11 3.06 1.16 -19.36
C LEU A 11 2.29 2.48 -19.42
N ALA A 12 1.25 2.58 -20.24
CA ALA A 12 0.38 3.74 -20.28
C ALA A 12 -0.30 3.99 -18.91
N ILE A 13 -0.83 2.95 -18.27
CA ILE A 13 -1.39 3.05 -16.91
C ILE A 13 -0.32 3.52 -15.92
N PHE A 14 0.88 2.95 -15.98
CA PHE A 14 1.98 3.32 -15.09
C PHE A 14 2.36 4.81 -15.21
N VAL A 15 2.52 5.30 -16.45
CA VAL A 15 2.85 6.71 -16.71
C VAL A 15 1.72 7.63 -16.24
N LEU A 16 0.46 7.31 -16.55
CA LEU A 16 -0.69 8.08 -16.08
C LEU A 16 -0.80 8.10 -14.55
N ALA A 17 -0.52 6.98 -13.87
CA ALA A 17 -0.51 6.90 -12.42
C ALA A 17 0.56 7.80 -11.78
N ILE A 18 1.72 7.98 -12.42
CA ILE A 18 2.76 8.93 -11.97
C ILE A 18 2.23 10.36 -12.02
N PHE A 19 1.61 10.76 -13.13
CA PHE A 19 1.02 12.10 -13.26
C PHE A 19 -0.02 12.35 -12.17
N VAL A 20 -0.94 11.40 -11.96
CA VAL A 20 -1.94 11.50 -10.89
C VAL A 20 -1.27 11.62 -9.52
N GLY A 21 -0.28 10.78 -9.22
CA GLY A 21 0.46 10.83 -7.96
C GLY A 21 1.15 12.17 -7.70
N TYR A 22 1.77 12.75 -8.73
CA TYR A 22 2.41 14.06 -8.66
C TYR A 22 1.41 15.16 -8.28
N TYR A 23 0.29 15.27 -9.00
CA TYR A 23 -0.72 16.30 -8.72
C TYR A 23 -1.38 16.12 -7.34
N VAL A 24 -1.63 14.87 -6.93
CA VAL A 24 -2.20 14.57 -5.61
C VAL A 24 -1.27 15.02 -4.49
N VAL A 25 0.03 14.68 -4.56
CA VAL A 25 1.01 15.04 -3.52
C VAL A 25 1.31 16.54 -3.51
N TRP A 26 1.33 17.20 -4.67
CA TRP A 26 1.60 18.65 -4.76
C TRP A 26 0.46 19.50 -4.17
N SER A 27 -0.76 18.97 -4.14
CA SER A 27 -1.96 19.69 -3.67
C SER A 27 -2.18 19.64 -2.15
N VAL A 28 -1.26 19.08 -1.38
CA VAL A 28 -1.39 18.95 0.08
C VAL A 28 -0.98 20.23 0.82
N THR A 29 -1.64 20.53 1.93
CA THR A 29 -1.25 21.66 2.79
C THR A 29 0.07 21.37 3.51
N PRO A 30 0.97 22.36 3.71
CA PRO A 30 2.29 22.14 4.30
C PRO A 30 2.28 21.48 5.67
N ALA A 31 1.25 21.78 6.47
CA ALA A 31 1.08 21.19 7.79
C ALA A 31 0.82 19.66 7.76
N LEU A 32 0.46 19.08 6.62
CA LEU A 32 0.12 17.67 6.46
C LEU A 32 1.24 16.82 5.83
N HIS A 33 2.42 17.37 5.51
CA HIS A 33 3.50 16.57 4.91
C HIS A 33 3.94 15.40 5.79
N THR A 34 4.03 15.59 7.10
CA THR A 34 4.40 14.51 8.04
C THR A 34 3.32 13.43 8.12
N PRO A 35 2.02 13.76 8.31
CA PRO A 35 0.94 12.78 8.16
C PRO A 35 0.90 12.09 6.79
N LEU A 36 1.16 12.82 5.70
CA LEU A 36 1.18 12.28 4.35
C LEU A 36 2.27 11.22 4.19
N MET A 37 3.47 11.47 4.74
CA MET A 37 4.56 10.51 4.75
C MET A 37 4.17 9.21 5.47
N ALA A 38 3.41 9.30 6.56
CA ALA A 38 2.90 8.12 7.27
C ALA A 38 1.85 7.35 6.45
N VAL A 39 0.96 8.06 5.73
CA VAL A 39 -0.04 7.46 4.83
C VAL A 39 0.64 6.75 3.67
N THR A 40 1.62 7.36 3.01
CA THR A 40 2.30 6.74 1.85
C THR A 40 3.08 5.50 2.27
N ASN A 41 3.64 5.47 3.49
CA ASN A 41 4.22 4.26 4.06
C ASN A 41 3.17 3.14 4.19
N ALA A 42 2.00 3.43 4.77
CA ALA A 42 0.91 2.45 4.86
C ALA A 42 0.44 1.95 3.48
N ILE A 43 0.30 2.85 2.49
CA ILE A 43 -0.14 2.50 1.12
C ILE A 43 0.89 1.63 0.39
N SER A 44 2.18 1.81 0.66
CA SER A 44 3.24 0.99 0.06
C SER A 44 3.07 -0.51 0.34
N SER A 45 2.29 -0.86 1.37
CA SER A 45 1.94 -2.24 1.71
C SER A 45 1.04 -2.95 0.70
N VAL A 46 0.73 -2.34 -0.45
CA VAL A 46 0.11 -3.02 -1.61
C VAL A 46 0.87 -4.29 -2.04
N ILE A 47 2.16 -4.40 -1.67
CA ILE A 47 2.98 -5.61 -1.80
C ILE A 47 2.33 -6.87 -1.16
N VAL A 48 1.39 -6.71 -0.23
CA VAL A 48 0.64 -7.83 0.37
C VAL A 48 -0.07 -8.66 -0.70
N VAL A 49 -0.51 -8.06 -1.81
CA VAL A 49 -1.14 -8.76 -2.94
C VAL A 49 -0.17 -9.78 -3.54
N GLY A 50 1.08 -9.38 -3.76
CA GLY A 50 2.13 -10.29 -4.25
C GLY A 50 2.46 -11.39 -3.23
N GLY A 51 2.52 -11.03 -1.94
CA GLY A 51 2.74 -12.00 -0.86
C GLY A 51 1.63 -13.05 -0.78
N LEU A 52 0.36 -12.64 -0.94
CA LEU A 52 -0.79 -13.55 -0.96
C LEU A 52 -0.73 -14.50 -2.16
N ILE A 53 -0.36 -14.01 -3.35
CA ILE A 53 -0.19 -14.86 -4.53
C ILE A 53 0.93 -15.89 -4.30
N ALA A 54 2.06 -15.48 -3.72
CA ALA A 54 3.16 -16.39 -3.40
C ALA A 54 2.83 -17.40 -2.29
N ALA A 55 2.10 -16.97 -1.25
CA ALA A 55 1.63 -17.85 -0.17
C ALA A 55 0.55 -18.83 -0.65
N ALA A 56 -0.27 -18.41 -1.61
CA ALA A 56 -1.30 -19.20 -2.26
C ALA A 56 -0.76 -20.00 -3.47
N ALA A 57 0.57 -20.15 -3.61
CA ALA A 57 1.20 -21.03 -4.60
C ALA A 57 0.77 -22.49 -4.37
N LEU A 58 -0.42 -22.82 -4.88
CA LEU A 58 -1.07 -24.12 -4.90
C LEU A 58 -1.02 -24.73 -6.30
N SER A 59 -0.22 -24.16 -7.22
CA SER A 59 -0.10 -24.65 -8.59
C SER A 59 0.44 -26.09 -8.56
N PRO A 60 -0.30 -27.10 -9.06
CA PRO A 60 0.15 -28.49 -9.10
C PRO A 60 1.45 -28.68 -9.90
N GLU A 61 1.70 -27.77 -10.84
CA GLU A 61 2.90 -27.70 -11.70
C GLU A 61 4.15 -27.20 -10.94
N ALA A 62 3.97 -26.61 -9.75
CA ALA A 62 5.04 -26.06 -8.93
C ALA A 62 5.48 -27.00 -7.79
N ALA A 63 5.07 -28.28 -7.79
CA ALA A 63 5.37 -29.26 -6.73
C ALA A 63 6.86 -29.70 -6.65
N GLY A 64 7.80 -28.78 -6.84
CA GLY A 64 9.22 -28.93 -6.56
C GLY A 64 9.65 -28.26 -5.26
N PRO A 65 10.92 -28.41 -4.85
CA PRO A 65 11.49 -27.79 -3.64
C PRO A 65 11.26 -26.27 -3.54
N ASN A 66 11.17 -25.60 -4.70
CA ASN A 66 11.00 -24.16 -4.80
C ASN A 66 9.61 -23.66 -4.37
N ALA A 67 8.56 -24.49 -4.41
CA ALA A 67 7.23 -24.08 -3.92
C ALA A 67 7.19 -23.90 -2.42
N TRP A 68 7.93 -24.70 -1.66
CA TRP A 68 8.03 -24.55 -0.21
C TRP A 68 8.72 -23.24 0.17
N ILE A 69 9.76 -22.86 -0.58
CA ILE A 69 10.46 -21.58 -0.42
C ILE A 69 9.52 -20.42 -0.78
N ALA A 70 8.82 -20.49 -1.92
CA ALA A 70 7.87 -19.46 -2.35
C ALA A 70 6.72 -19.27 -1.35
N LYS A 71 6.17 -20.38 -0.83
CA LYS A 71 5.09 -20.35 0.16
C LYS A 71 5.57 -19.78 1.50
N GLY A 72 6.74 -20.21 1.98
CA GLY A 72 7.34 -19.66 3.20
C GLY A 72 7.65 -18.17 3.09
N ALA A 73 8.26 -17.75 1.98
CA ALA A 73 8.54 -16.35 1.67
C ALA A 73 7.24 -15.54 1.52
N GLY A 74 6.20 -16.09 0.90
CA GLY A 74 4.89 -15.47 0.78
C GLY A 74 4.23 -15.23 2.13
N VAL A 75 4.25 -16.21 3.04
CA VAL A 75 3.72 -16.06 4.41
C VAL A 75 4.50 -15.00 5.19
N ALA A 76 5.83 -14.99 5.07
CA ALA A 76 6.66 -13.95 5.67
C ALA A 76 6.34 -12.56 5.11
N ALA A 77 6.22 -12.43 3.79
CA ALA A 77 5.86 -11.19 3.12
C ALA A 77 4.48 -10.67 3.56
N VAL A 78 3.47 -11.53 3.66
CA VAL A 78 2.13 -11.15 4.15
C VAL A 78 2.18 -10.68 5.60
N THR A 79 2.96 -11.36 6.44
CA THR A 79 3.11 -10.99 7.85
C THR A 79 3.75 -9.60 7.98
N LEU A 80 4.87 -9.37 7.29
CA LEU A 80 5.58 -8.09 7.31
C LEU A 80 4.73 -6.96 6.70
N ALA A 81 4.05 -7.22 5.58
CA ALA A 81 3.14 -6.24 4.98
C ALA A 81 1.98 -5.91 5.93
N SER A 82 1.42 -6.90 6.63
CA SER A 82 0.36 -6.68 7.62
C SER A 82 0.82 -5.73 8.74
N VAL A 83 2.03 -5.93 9.29
CA VAL A 83 2.59 -5.02 10.30
C VAL A 83 2.69 -3.60 9.77
N ASN A 84 3.13 -3.41 8.52
CA ASN A 84 3.22 -2.09 7.91
C ASN A 84 1.83 -1.45 7.70
N ILE A 85 0.84 -2.22 7.22
CA ILE A 85 -0.56 -1.76 7.09
C ILE A 85 -1.08 -1.26 8.44
N PHE A 86 -1.09 -2.13 9.46
CA PHE A 86 -1.69 -1.79 10.75
C PHE A 86 -0.91 -0.70 11.47
N GLY A 87 0.41 -0.79 11.49
CA GLY A 87 1.28 0.23 12.11
C GLY A 87 1.16 1.58 11.43
N GLY A 88 1.25 1.61 10.09
CA GLY A 88 1.17 2.82 9.31
C GLY A 88 -0.18 3.53 9.44
N PHE A 89 -1.30 2.79 9.37
CA PHE A 89 -2.62 3.39 9.56
C PHE A 89 -2.89 3.80 11.01
N MET A 90 -2.39 3.07 12.01
CA MET A 90 -2.55 3.46 13.42
C MET A 90 -1.81 4.76 13.74
N VAL A 91 -0.56 4.89 13.28
CA VAL A 91 0.24 6.10 13.48
C VAL A 91 -0.38 7.29 12.73
N THR A 92 -0.79 7.08 11.48
CA THR A 92 -1.49 8.10 10.68
C THR A 92 -2.73 8.62 11.40
N ARG A 93 -3.57 7.73 11.95
CA ARG A 93 -4.77 8.14 12.69
C ARG A 93 -4.43 8.99 13.91
N ARG A 94 -3.38 8.63 14.66
CA ARG A 94 -2.91 9.43 15.79
C ARG A 94 -2.41 10.80 15.34
N MET A 95 -1.68 10.87 14.24
CA MET A 95 -1.20 12.13 13.67
C MET A 95 -2.35 13.04 13.24
N LEU A 96 -3.32 12.51 12.49
CA LEU A 96 -4.48 13.27 12.03
C LEU A 96 -5.42 13.68 13.17
N ALA A 97 -5.50 12.87 14.24
CA ALA A 97 -6.30 13.21 15.42
C ALA A 97 -5.79 14.47 16.14
N MET A 98 -4.49 14.80 16.05
CA MET A 98 -3.92 16.03 16.62
C MET A 98 -4.39 17.31 15.91
N TYR A 99 -4.88 17.19 14.67
CA TYR A 99 -5.43 18.32 13.91
C TYR A 99 -6.93 18.50 14.13
N LYS A 100 -7.61 17.56 14.80
CA LYS A 100 -9.01 17.72 15.19
C LYS A 100 -9.06 18.65 16.40
N LYS A 101 -9.85 19.73 16.29
CA LYS A 101 -10.10 20.67 17.38
C LYS A 101 -10.72 19.88 18.54
N LYS A 102 -10.03 19.81 19.69
CA LYS A 102 -10.59 19.22 20.92
C LYS A 102 -11.88 19.97 21.24
N GLU A 103 -13.01 19.27 21.32
CA GLU A 103 -14.25 19.88 21.81
C GLU A 103 -13.95 20.45 23.21
N ARG A 104 -14.05 21.78 23.35
CA ARG A 104 -13.98 22.41 24.66
C ARG A 104 -15.18 21.87 25.45
N PRO A 105 -14.99 21.29 26.65
CA PRO A 105 -16.13 20.99 27.51
C PRO A 105 -16.89 22.30 27.70
N LYS A 106 -18.21 22.30 27.47
CA LYS A 106 -19.04 23.46 27.86
C LYS A 106 -18.82 23.63 29.36
N ALA A 107 -18.26 24.78 29.75
CA ALA A 107 -18.21 25.15 31.15
C ALA A 107 -19.66 25.20 31.65
N SER A 108 -20.01 24.26 32.52
CA SER A 108 -21.26 24.25 33.28
C SER A 108 -21.15 25.21 34.44
#